data_AF-A0A1Y4EQI9-F1
#
_entry.id   AF-A0A1Y4EQI9-F1
#
_cell.length_a   1.000
_cell.length_b   1.000
_cell.length_c   1.000
_cell.angle_alpha   90.00
_cell.angle_beta   90.00
_cell.angle_gamma   90.00
#
_symmetry.space_group_name_H-M   'P 1'
#
loop_
_entity.id
_entity.type
_entity.pdbx_description
1 polymer ?
#
loop_
_entity_poly.entity_id
_entity_poly.type
_entity_poly.pdbx_seq_one_letter_code
_entity_poly.pdbx_strand_id
1 'polypeptide(L)'
;MGKYKRLEVFYLSKPVYTADKPSDCHYCYFWTNGRKGCRLGRNNCYYLISLPPKPKSECDGCPYGRDHPCIGWCTKKVMREVGLR
;
A
#
# COMPACT_ATOMS: atom_id res chain seq x y z
N MET A 1 -26.93 2.27 -3.17
CA MET A 1 -25.75 2.73 -3.95
C MET A 1 -24.44 2.17 -3.38
N GLY A 2 -24.30 0.83 -3.25
CA GLY A 2 -23.18 0.21 -2.51
C GLY A 2 -22.26 -0.74 -3.31
N LYS A 3 -22.57 -1.00 -4.59
CA LYS A 3 -21.81 -1.97 -5.41
C LYS A 3 -20.57 -1.34 -6.07
N TYR A 4 -20.64 -0.06 -6.44
CA TYR A 4 -19.55 0.66 -7.12
C TYR A 4 -18.38 1.03 -6.20
N LYS A 5 -18.65 1.34 -4.92
CA LYS A 5 -17.63 1.73 -3.94
C LYS A 5 -16.62 0.62 -3.63
N ARG A 6 -17.07 -0.65 -3.69
CA ARG A 6 -16.21 -1.82 -3.48
C ARG A 6 -15.27 -2.03 -4.66
N LEU A 7 -15.75 -1.88 -5.90
CA LEU A 7 -14.94 -2.01 -7.12
C LEU A 7 -13.85 -0.93 -7.21
N GLU A 8 -14.17 0.32 -6.86
CA GLU A 8 -13.16 1.40 -6.80
C GLU A 8 -12.07 1.13 -5.76
N VAL A 9 -12.43 0.66 -4.56
CA VAL A 9 -11.46 0.30 -3.51
C VAL A 9 -10.56 -0.86 -3.96
N PHE A 10 -11.11 -1.86 -4.66
CA PHE A 10 -10.30 -2.92 -5.27
C PHE A 10 -9.34 -2.36 -6.34
N TYR A 11 -9.78 -1.43 -7.18
CA TYR A 11 -8.94 -0.81 -8.21
C TYR A 11 -7.81 0.04 -7.61
N LEU A 12 -8.08 0.75 -6.52
CA LEU A 12 -7.08 1.51 -5.76
C LEU A 12 -6.14 0.65 -4.93
N SER A 13 -6.39 -0.64 -4.75
CA SER A 13 -5.54 -1.52 -3.93
C SER A 13 -4.38 -2.17 -4.69
N LYS A 14 -4.35 -2.04 -6.03
CA LYS A 14 -3.29 -2.57 -6.88
C LYS A 14 -2.39 -1.45 -7.41
N PRO A 15 -1.07 -1.67 -7.52
CA PRO A 15 -0.20 -0.74 -8.21
C PRO A 15 -0.65 -0.60 -9.67
N VAL A 16 -0.75 0.65 -10.12
CA VAL A 16 -1.12 0.97 -11.49
C VAL A 16 0.17 1.10 -12.31
N TYR A 17 0.24 0.38 -13.42
CA TYR A 17 1.37 0.42 -14.33
C TYR A 17 0.96 1.01 -15.68
N THR A 18 1.93 1.52 -16.44
CA THR A 18 1.75 1.92 -17.83
C THR A 18 1.45 0.71 -18.72
N ALA A 19 0.77 0.94 -19.84
CA ALA A 19 0.31 -0.13 -20.73
C ALA A 19 1.45 -0.90 -21.43
N ASP A 20 2.62 -0.28 -21.56
CA ASP A 20 3.83 -0.83 -22.15
C ASP A 20 4.64 -1.70 -21.18
N LYS A 21 4.20 -1.82 -19.91
CA LYS A 21 4.86 -2.73 -18.96
C LYS A 21 4.79 -4.18 -19.47
N PRO A 22 5.93 -4.88 -19.62
CA PRO A 22 5.92 -6.29 -20.00
C PRO A 22 5.27 -7.15 -18.91
N SER A 23 4.68 -8.28 -19.33
CA SER A 23 4.08 -9.27 -18.44
C SER A 23 5.11 -9.89 -17.48
N ASP A 24 6.30 -10.19 -17.99
CA ASP A 24 7.43 -10.71 -17.22
C ASP A 24 8.56 -9.66 -17.08
N CYS A 25 9.10 -9.53 -15.87
CA CYS A 25 10.24 -8.66 -15.60
C CYS A 25 11.51 -9.09 -16.33
N HIS A 26 11.65 -10.35 -16.76
CA HIS A 26 12.79 -10.82 -17.55
C HIS A 26 12.86 -10.16 -18.93
N TYR A 27 11.71 -9.74 -19.48
CA TYR A 27 11.61 -9.01 -20.75
C TYR A 27 11.66 -7.48 -20.58
N CYS A 28 11.87 -6.98 -19.36
CA CYS A 28 11.97 -5.55 -19.08
C CYS A 28 13.27 -4.97 -19.64
N TYR A 29 13.19 -3.76 -20.22
CA TYR A 29 14.36 -3.02 -20.70
C TYR A 29 15.42 -2.79 -19.60
N PHE A 30 14.97 -2.67 -18.34
CA PHE A 30 15.84 -2.45 -17.19
C PHE A 30 16.28 -3.75 -16.50
N TRP A 31 15.95 -4.93 -17.04
CA TRP A 31 16.39 -6.20 -16.49
C TRP A 31 17.88 -6.41 -16.71
N THR A 32 18.61 -6.72 -15.64
CA THR A 32 20.03 -7.05 -15.72
C THR A 32 20.17 -8.57 -15.75
N ASN A 33 20.64 -9.11 -16.88
CA ASN A 33 20.70 -10.55 -17.17
C ASN A 33 21.10 -11.43 -15.95
N GLY A 34 20.17 -12.30 -15.55
CA GLY A 34 20.37 -13.52 -14.77
C GLY A 34 20.75 -13.42 -13.29
N ARG A 35 21.42 -12.37 -12.81
CA ARG A 35 21.96 -12.38 -11.43
C ARG A 35 21.76 -11.12 -10.59
N LYS A 36 21.43 -9.97 -11.19
CA LYS A 36 21.30 -8.69 -10.46
C LYS A 36 19.87 -8.15 -10.38
N GLY A 37 18.92 -8.76 -11.09
CA GLY A 37 17.53 -8.30 -11.13
C GLY A 37 17.37 -6.99 -11.90
N CYS A 38 16.33 -6.20 -11.58
CA CYS A 38 16.10 -4.90 -12.21
C CYS A 38 17.20 -3.89 -11.83
N ARG A 39 17.80 -3.22 -12.81
CA ARG A 39 18.83 -2.18 -12.64
C ARG A 39 18.36 -1.01 -11.78
N LEU A 40 17.07 -0.72 -11.77
CA LEU A 40 16.47 0.37 -10.98
C LEU A 40 16.20 -0.04 -9.52
N GLY A 41 16.34 -1.32 -9.18
CA GLY A 41 15.98 -1.85 -7.88
C GLY A 41 14.47 -2.14 -7.73
N ARG A 42 14.11 -2.90 -6.69
CA ARG A 42 12.76 -3.45 -6.52
C ARG A 42 11.67 -2.39 -6.27
N ASN A 43 12.04 -1.24 -5.72
CA ASN A 43 11.11 -0.18 -5.33
C ASN A 43 11.01 0.96 -6.36
N ASN A 44 11.82 0.98 -7.42
CA ASN A 44 11.83 2.04 -8.45
C ASN A 44 11.44 1.47 -9.82
N CYS A 45 10.27 0.84 -9.92
CA CYS A 45 9.79 0.32 -11.20
C CYS A 45 9.46 1.49 -12.15
N TYR A 46 10.12 1.53 -13.32
CA TYR A 46 9.93 2.59 -14.33
C TYR A 46 8.47 2.73 -14.80
N TYR A 47 7.77 1.61 -14.94
CA TYR A 47 6.39 1.58 -15.44
C TYR A 47 5.34 1.90 -14.36
N LEU A 48 5.73 2.13 -13.10
CA LEU A 48 4.80 2.35 -12.01
C LEU A 48 4.26 3.79 -12.05
N ILE A 49 2.94 3.93 -12.26
CA ILE A 49 2.25 5.22 -12.26
C ILE A 49 1.89 5.63 -10.84
N SER A 50 1.29 4.72 -10.07
CA SER A 50 0.89 4.99 -8.70
C SER A 50 0.91 3.74 -7.84
N LEU A 51 1.37 3.90 -6.61
CA LEU A 51 1.18 2.90 -5.57
C LEU A 51 -0.21 3.02 -4.99
N PRO A 52 -0.82 1.89 -4.56
CA PRO A 52 -2.05 1.95 -3.80
C PRO A 52 -1.82 2.82 -2.56
N PRO A 53 -2.78 3.69 -2.19
CA PRO A 53 -2.67 4.44 -0.95
C PRO A 53 -2.52 3.46 0.20
N LYS A 54 -1.61 3.77 1.13
CA LYS A 54 -1.47 2.97 2.35
C LYS A 54 -2.84 2.90 3.03
N PRO A 55 -3.29 1.70 3.44
CA PRO A 55 -4.54 1.59 4.17
C PRO A 55 -4.45 2.47 5.42
N LYS A 56 -5.41 3.37 5.57
CA LYS A 56 -5.42 4.27 6.72
C LYS A 56 -5.62 3.45 7.98
N SER A 57 -4.72 3.59 8.94
CA SER A 57 -4.87 2.98 10.25
C SER A 57 -5.47 3.99 11.23
N GLU A 58 -6.12 3.50 12.30
CA GLU A 58 -6.55 4.37 13.41
C GLU A 58 -5.35 5.01 14.17
N CYS A 59 -4.12 4.56 13.88
CA CYS A 59 -2.88 5.07 14.44
C CYS A 59 -2.16 6.08 13.54
N ASP A 60 -2.67 6.33 12.32
CA ASP A 60 -2.05 7.29 11.41
C ASP A 60 -2.12 8.70 12.01
N GLY A 61 -0.97 9.37 12.11
CA GLY A 61 -0.85 10.69 12.73
C GLY A 61 -0.86 10.68 14.27
N CYS A 62 -0.88 9.51 14.92
CA CYS A 62 -0.72 9.43 16.37
C CYS A 62 0.77 9.67 16.75
N PRO A 63 1.06 10.42 17.83
CA PRO A 63 2.43 10.58 18.34
C PRO A 63 3.15 9.26 18.65
N TYR A 64 2.37 8.22 18.96
CA TYR A 64 2.84 6.87 19.27
C TYR A 64 2.56 5.87 18.14
N GLY A 65 2.33 6.33 16.91
CA GLY A 65 1.97 5.49 15.75
C GLY A 65 3.11 4.65 15.16
N ARG A 66 4.26 4.56 15.83
CA ARG A 66 5.43 3.80 15.35
C ARG A 66 5.20 2.29 15.38
N ASP A 67 4.59 1.81 16.45
CA ASP A 67 4.28 0.40 16.67
C ASP A 67 2.77 0.17 16.56
N HIS A 68 2.37 -0.98 16.02
CA HIS A 68 0.96 -1.32 15.83
C HIS A 68 0.54 -2.53 16.68
N PRO A 69 -0.56 -2.43 17.45
CA PRO A 69 -1.39 -1.24 17.66
C PRO A 69 -0.70 -0.16 18.52
N CYS A 70 -0.95 1.11 18.23
CA CYS A 70 -0.38 2.24 18.97
C CYS A 70 -1.08 2.48 20.32
N ILE A 71 -0.41 3.16 21.24
CA ILE A 71 -0.95 3.47 22.59
C ILE A 71 -2.31 4.17 22.50
N GLY A 72 -2.46 5.17 21.63
CA GLY A 72 -3.72 5.90 21.47
C GLY A 72 -4.87 5.02 20.98
N TRP A 73 -4.58 3.97 20.20
CA TRP A 73 -5.56 2.97 19.82
C TRP A 73 -5.99 2.11 21.01
N CYS A 74 -5.02 1.64 21.80
CA CYS A 74 -5.28 0.85 23.00
C CYS A 74 -6.17 1.62 24.00
N THR A 75 -5.87 2.90 24.25
CA THR A 75 -6.69 3.73 25.14
C THR A 75 -8.11 3.92 24.59
N LYS A 76 -8.27 4.24 23.29
CA LYS A 76 -9.59 4.35 22.65
C LYS A 76 -10.39 3.06 22.74
N LYS A 77 -9.74 1.91 22.59
CA LYS A 77 -10.39 0.60 22.72
C LYS A 77 -10.97 0.42 24.12
N VAL A 78 -10.17 0.66 25.17
CA VAL A 78 -10.63 0.56 26.57
C VAL A 78 -11.76 1.55 26.84
N MET A 79 -11.63 2.81 26.42
CA MET A 79 -12.69 3.82 26.59
C MET A 79 -14.03 3.39 25.96
N ARG A 80 -13.99 2.83 24.74
CA ARG A 80 -15.17 2.27 24.06
C ARG A 80 -15.77 1.09 24.84
N GLU A 81 -14.94 0.20 25.39
CA GLU A 81 -15.38 -0.97 26.17
C GLU A 81 -16.07 -0.56 27.48
N VAL A 82 -15.60 0.52 28.12
CA VAL A 82 -16.19 1.05 29.36
C VAL A 82 -17.29 2.11 29.12
N GLY A 83 -17.67 2.37 27.87
CA GLY A 83 -18.76 3.27 27.51
C GLY A 83 -18.46 4.77 27.63
N LEU A 84 -17.19 5.16 27.76
CA LEU A 84 -16.76 6.55 27.76
C LEU A 84 -16.48 6.98 26.31
N ARG A 85 -17.24 7.97 25.81
CA ARG A 85 -17.09 8.53 24.46
C ARG A 85 -16.20 9.75 24.45
#